data_AF-A0A4Y2W7S2-F1
#
_entry.id   AF-A0A4Y2W7S2-F1
#
_cell.length_a   1.000
_cell.length_b   1.000
_cell.length_c   1.000
_cell.angle_alpha   90.00
_cell.angle_beta   90.00
_cell.angle_gamma   90.00
#
_symmetry.space_group_name_H-M   'P 1'
#
loop_
_entity.id
_entity.type
_entity.pdbx_description
1 polymer ?
#
loop_
_entity_poly.entity_id
_entity_poly.type
_entity_poly.pdbx_seq_one_letter_code
_entity_poly.pdbx_strand_id
1 'polypeptide(L)'
;MLGPRWPSGKVRNPITLNIRRVYGPAVKKIIRSDQTSSHFCGTFVDFVKLNKVALENCKLTSLTRDIFPNPFDVRVLHFNNNKLTTIPDDLFSNMPKLQTVGLRFNQIVVIPATAFQGSFSKIEWLMLDGNPIICDCRIWWLVRNKPSALSGKCALPTTLQGKDIKEVDVDYFQC
;
A
#
# COMPACT_ATOMS: atom_id res chain seq x y z
N MET A 1 6.86 -4.91 54.53
CA MET A 1 8.10 -4.89 53.72
C MET A 1 7.71 -4.78 52.26
N LEU A 2 8.14 -3.69 51.61
CA LEU A 2 7.92 -3.37 50.21
C LEU A 2 9.04 -3.95 49.36
N GLY A 3 8.72 -4.43 48.15
CA GLY A 3 9.65 -4.68 47.05
C GLY A 3 8.99 -5.44 45.89
N PRO A 4 9.42 -5.27 44.63
CA PRO A 4 9.49 -3.99 43.91
C PRO A 4 8.73 -3.98 42.54
N ARG A 5 8.73 -2.78 41.93
CA ARG A 5 8.07 -2.28 40.71
C ARG A 5 8.37 -2.99 39.36
N TRP A 6 7.36 -2.99 38.48
CA TRP A 6 7.28 -3.18 37.00
C TRP A 6 8.31 -2.36 36.18
N PRO A 7 8.66 -2.67 34.89
CA PRO A 7 7.70 -2.83 33.76
C PRO A 7 8.11 -3.73 32.57
N SER A 8 7.15 -4.09 31.69
CA SER A 8 7.41 -4.39 30.26
C SER A 8 6.09 -4.43 29.48
N GLY A 9 5.96 -3.49 28.54
CA GLY A 9 4.76 -3.22 27.77
C GLY A 9 4.29 -4.39 26.90
N LYS A 10 2.97 -4.58 26.86
CA LYS A 10 2.33 -5.44 25.85
C LYS A 10 2.60 -4.86 24.46
N VAL A 11 3.39 -5.59 23.68
CA VAL A 11 3.61 -5.35 22.25
C VAL A 11 2.24 -5.38 21.57
N ARG A 12 1.84 -4.27 20.95
CA ARG A 12 0.64 -4.22 20.09
C ARG A 12 0.96 -5.03 18.85
N ASN A 13 0.31 -6.18 18.68
CA ASN A 13 0.44 -6.99 17.48
C ASN A 13 -0.03 -6.17 16.24
N PRO A 14 0.81 -6.03 15.21
CA PRO A 14 0.37 -5.46 13.93
C PRO A 14 -0.69 -6.38 13.31
N ILE A 15 -1.82 -5.82 12.88
CA ILE A 15 -2.90 -6.58 12.25
C ILE A 15 -2.41 -7.03 10.86
N THR A 16 -2.00 -8.30 10.76
CA THR A 16 -1.78 -9.01 9.49
C THR A 16 -3.08 -9.70 9.08
N LEU A 17 -3.59 -9.39 7.89
CA LEU A 17 -4.87 -9.91 7.40
C LEU A 17 -4.63 -11.27 6.68
N ASN A 18 -4.75 -12.40 7.38
CA ASN A 18 -4.72 -13.73 6.74
C ASN A 18 -6.16 -14.17 6.41
N ILE A 19 -6.58 -14.10 5.14
CA ILE A 19 -7.95 -14.47 4.71
C ILE A 19 -7.91 -15.77 3.91
N ARG A 20 -7.85 -16.91 4.61
CA ARG A 20 -8.02 -18.21 3.94
C ARG A 20 -9.50 -18.44 3.58
N ARG A 21 -9.78 -18.61 2.28
CA ARG A 21 -11.05 -18.99 1.61
C ARG A 21 -12.07 -17.87 1.41
N VAL A 22 -11.88 -17.08 0.34
CA VAL A 22 -12.82 -16.06 -0.16
C VAL A 22 -13.68 -16.62 -1.31
N TYR A 23 -14.36 -17.75 -1.12
CA TYR A 23 -15.39 -18.21 -2.09
C TYR A 23 -16.51 -18.95 -1.35
N GLY A 24 -17.59 -18.23 -1.03
CA GLY A 24 -18.81 -18.79 -0.43
C GLY A 24 -19.69 -17.70 0.22
N PRO A 25 -21.01 -17.92 0.37
CA PRO A 25 -22.04 -16.91 0.68
C PRO A 25 -21.98 -16.30 2.10
N ALA A 26 -20.83 -16.40 2.77
CA ALA A 26 -20.57 -15.93 4.13
C ALA A 26 -19.85 -14.57 4.19
N VAL A 27 -19.92 -13.74 3.14
CA VAL A 27 -19.44 -12.34 3.14
C VAL A 27 -20.41 -11.43 3.90
N LYS A 28 -20.79 -11.86 5.12
CA LYS A 28 -21.40 -11.02 6.16
C LYS A 28 -20.47 -10.80 7.35
N LYS A 29 -19.20 -11.24 7.28
CA LYS A 29 -18.33 -11.22 8.47
C LYS A 29 -16.84 -11.12 8.12
N ILE A 30 -16.38 -9.94 7.73
CA ILE A 30 -14.95 -9.57 7.70
C ILE A 30 -14.87 -8.12 8.20
N ILE A 31 -14.22 -7.68 9.28
CA ILE A 31 -13.50 -8.24 10.45
C ILE A 31 -13.79 -7.24 11.60
N ARG A 32 -13.88 -7.72 12.85
CA ARG A 32 -14.24 -7.00 14.09
C ARG A 32 -13.51 -5.65 14.25
N SER A 33 -14.28 -4.57 14.41
CA SER A 33 -13.81 -3.31 15.01
C SER A 33 -13.87 -3.42 16.53
N ASP A 34 -12.76 -3.18 17.22
CA ASP A 34 -12.77 -2.81 18.64
C ASP A 34 -12.75 -1.27 18.75
N GLN A 35 -13.98 -0.73 18.73
CA GLN A 35 -14.45 0.44 19.49
C GLN A 35 -13.42 1.57 19.73
N THR A 36 -13.46 2.61 18.90
CA THR A 36 -13.75 4.01 19.29
C THR A 36 -13.42 4.99 18.15
N SER A 37 -14.43 5.79 17.79
CA SER A 37 -14.43 6.98 16.93
C SER A 37 -13.90 6.84 15.49
N SER A 38 -14.88 6.85 14.58
CA SER A 38 -14.87 7.29 13.17
C SER A 38 -13.89 6.67 12.15
N HIS A 39 -14.39 6.51 10.93
CA HIS A 39 -13.71 6.28 9.63
C HIS A 39 -13.76 4.85 9.04
N PHE A 40 -14.16 4.82 7.76
CA PHE A 40 -14.67 3.70 6.96
C PHE A 40 -13.70 2.51 6.81
N CYS A 41 -13.95 1.41 7.52
CA CYS A 41 -13.26 0.12 7.31
C CYS A 41 -13.93 -0.78 6.25
N GLY A 42 -14.51 -0.19 5.20
CA GLY A 42 -15.09 -0.97 4.12
C GLY A 42 -16.10 -0.20 3.31
N THR A 43 -15.70 0.22 2.11
CA THR A 43 -16.63 0.48 1.02
C THR A 43 -16.20 -0.37 -0.16
N PHE A 44 -16.78 -1.57 -0.26
CA PHE A 44 -16.86 -2.29 -1.53
C PHE A 44 -18.11 -1.75 -2.23
N VAL A 45 -17.94 -0.85 -3.19
CA VAL A 45 -19.07 -0.33 -3.96
C VAL A 45 -19.40 -1.33 -5.08
N ASP A 46 -20.53 -2.00 -4.86
CA ASP A 46 -21.36 -2.86 -5.71
C ASP A 46 -20.77 -3.97 -6.60
N PHE A 47 -21.31 -5.15 -6.34
CA PHE A 47 -21.03 -6.44 -6.96
C PHE A 47 -21.81 -6.60 -8.27
N VAL A 48 -21.17 -6.25 -9.40
CA VAL A 48 -21.29 -6.99 -10.68
C VAL A 48 -19.97 -6.91 -11.49
N LYS A 49 -19.17 -5.83 -11.33
CA LYS A 49 -17.79 -5.69 -11.85
C LYS A 49 -17.04 -4.70 -10.96
N LEU A 50 -16.20 -5.17 -10.03
CA LEU A 50 -15.47 -4.28 -9.11
C LEU A 50 -14.47 -3.40 -9.88
N ASN A 51 -14.87 -2.19 -10.24
CA ASN A 51 -13.98 -1.22 -10.87
C ASN A 51 -13.01 -0.63 -9.83
N LYS A 52 -13.45 -0.50 -8.57
CA LYS A 52 -12.71 0.18 -7.50
C LYS A 52 -12.84 -0.54 -6.15
N VAL A 53 -11.73 -0.66 -5.43
CA VAL A 53 -11.67 -1.08 -4.03
C VAL A 53 -10.93 -0.01 -3.22
N ALA A 54 -11.50 0.37 -2.08
CA ALA A 54 -10.90 1.34 -1.17
C ALA A 54 -10.93 0.82 0.28
N LEU A 55 -9.75 0.68 0.86
CA LEU A 55 -9.51 0.36 2.27
C LEU A 55 -8.74 1.53 2.90
N GLU A 56 -9.38 2.68 3.05
CA GLU A 56 -8.74 3.89 3.55
C GLU A 56 -8.98 4.06 5.06
N ASN A 57 -8.04 4.65 5.80
CA ASN A 57 -8.21 4.92 7.25
C ASN A 57 -8.45 3.65 8.11
N CYS A 58 -7.98 2.49 7.63
CA CYS A 58 -8.21 1.20 8.28
C CYS A 58 -7.11 0.81 9.28
N LYS A 59 -6.12 1.69 9.50
CA LYS A 59 -4.93 1.43 10.35
C LYS A 59 -4.17 0.16 9.91
N LEU A 60 -4.27 -0.25 8.64
CA LEU A 60 -3.59 -1.43 8.11
C LEU A 60 -2.08 -1.26 8.23
N THR A 61 -1.40 -2.30 8.71
CA THR A 61 0.07 -2.29 8.88
C THR A 61 0.78 -3.11 7.82
N SER A 62 0.07 -4.04 7.19
CA SER A 62 0.56 -4.88 6.11
C SER A 62 -0.59 -5.21 5.15
N LEU A 63 -0.22 -5.51 3.92
CA LEU A 63 -1.06 -6.17 2.93
C LEU A 63 -0.43 -7.53 2.62
N THR A 64 -1.22 -8.48 2.16
CA THR A 64 -0.73 -9.78 1.69
C THR A 64 -1.43 -10.12 0.38
N ARG A 65 -0.76 -10.85 -0.51
CA ARG A 65 -1.31 -11.10 -1.85
C ARG A 65 -2.62 -11.90 -1.80
N ASP A 66 -2.78 -12.78 -0.82
CA ASP A 66 -3.95 -13.66 -0.66
C ASP A 66 -5.27 -12.91 -0.39
N ILE A 67 -5.23 -11.62 -0.04
CA ILE A 67 -6.46 -10.83 0.18
C ILE A 67 -7.20 -10.49 -1.11
N PHE A 68 -6.54 -10.56 -2.27
CA PHE A 68 -7.18 -10.31 -3.57
C PHE A 68 -7.38 -11.61 -4.35
N PRO A 69 -8.50 -11.75 -5.09
CA PRO A 69 -8.66 -12.81 -6.07
C PRO A 69 -7.50 -12.91 -7.07
N ASN A 70 -7.40 -14.04 -7.76
CA ASN A 70 -6.42 -14.22 -8.83
C ASN A 70 -7.06 -14.95 -10.03
N PRO A 71 -7.24 -14.28 -11.19
CA PRO A 71 -6.97 -12.85 -11.45
C PRO A 71 -7.95 -11.94 -10.69
N PHE A 72 -7.57 -10.67 -10.48
CA PHE A 72 -8.47 -9.66 -9.92
C PHE A 72 -8.76 -8.56 -10.93
N ASP A 73 -10.01 -8.50 -11.39
CA ASP A 73 -10.45 -7.58 -12.44
C ASP A 73 -10.84 -6.20 -11.89
N VAL A 74 -9.87 -5.52 -11.25
CA VAL A 74 -10.02 -4.20 -10.64
C VAL A 74 -9.27 -3.13 -11.42
N ARG A 75 -9.78 -1.89 -11.44
CA ARG A 75 -9.08 -0.74 -12.05
C ARG A 75 -8.47 0.21 -11.03
N VAL A 76 -9.09 0.33 -9.86
CA VAL A 76 -8.69 1.30 -8.83
C VAL A 76 -8.51 0.61 -7.49
N LEU A 77 -7.34 0.74 -6.88
CA LEU A 77 -7.06 0.30 -5.52
C LEU A 77 -6.58 1.45 -4.65
N HIS A 78 -7.28 1.73 -3.57
CA HIS A 78 -6.92 2.77 -2.61
C HIS A 78 -6.65 2.17 -1.23
N PHE A 79 -5.48 2.42 -0.68
CA PHE A 79 -5.07 2.08 0.68
C PHE A 79 -4.56 3.32 1.42
N ASN A 80 -5.10 4.49 1.07
CA ASN A 80 -4.67 5.77 1.64
C ASN A 80 -4.90 5.83 3.16
N ASN A 81 -4.09 6.62 3.87
CA ASN A 81 -4.24 6.86 5.31
C ASN A 81 -4.21 5.56 6.15
N ASN A 82 -3.27 4.67 5.84
CA ASN A 82 -3.01 3.48 6.65
C ASN A 82 -1.64 3.61 7.32
N LYS A 83 -1.09 2.49 7.80
CA LYS A 83 0.22 2.39 8.45
C LYS A 83 1.09 1.37 7.72
N LEU A 84 0.91 1.22 6.41
CA LEU A 84 1.67 0.28 5.60
C LEU A 84 3.13 0.72 5.56
N THR A 85 4.05 -0.18 5.87
CA THR A 85 5.49 0.10 5.84
C THR A 85 6.18 -0.47 4.61
N THR A 86 5.56 -1.47 3.99
CA THR A 86 6.09 -2.20 2.83
C THR A 86 4.96 -2.51 1.86
N ILE A 87 5.34 -2.76 0.61
CA ILE A 87 4.47 -3.32 -0.42
C ILE A 87 5.00 -4.75 -0.69
N PRO A 88 4.21 -5.80 -0.44
CA PRO A 88 4.61 -7.16 -0.76
C PRO A 88 4.94 -7.32 -2.25
N ASP A 89 5.87 -8.22 -2.53
CA ASP A 89 6.09 -8.71 -3.88
C ASP A 89 4.79 -9.26 -4.46
N ASP A 90 4.65 -9.11 -5.78
CA ASP A 90 3.52 -9.61 -6.55
C ASP A 90 2.13 -9.10 -6.15
N LEU A 91 2.05 -8.12 -5.24
CA LEU A 91 0.76 -7.63 -4.71
C LEU A 91 -0.21 -7.26 -5.85
N PHE A 92 0.31 -6.64 -6.91
CA PHE A 92 -0.46 -6.19 -8.06
C PHE A 92 -0.24 -7.02 -9.32
N SER A 93 0.47 -8.16 -9.26
CA SER A 93 0.99 -8.82 -10.47
C SER A 93 -0.03 -9.58 -11.33
N ASN A 94 -1.28 -9.68 -10.88
CA ASN A 94 -2.37 -10.34 -11.63
C ASN A 94 -3.64 -9.48 -11.67
N MET A 95 -3.46 -8.19 -11.92
CA MET A 95 -4.53 -7.20 -12.03
C MET A 95 -4.46 -6.50 -13.40
N PRO A 96 -4.87 -7.18 -14.49
CA PRO A 96 -4.59 -6.73 -15.86
C PRO A 96 -5.30 -5.42 -16.25
N LYS A 97 -6.30 -4.99 -15.47
CA LYS A 97 -7.03 -3.74 -15.69
C LYS A 97 -6.68 -2.65 -14.67
N LEU A 98 -5.70 -2.88 -13.79
CA LEU A 98 -5.34 -1.92 -12.76
C LEU A 98 -4.71 -0.67 -13.40
N GLN A 99 -5.28 0.49 -13.11
CA GLN A 99 -4.88 1.80 -13.64
C GLN A 99 -4.51 2.78 -12.52
N THR A 100 -5.13 2.65 -11.34
CA THR A 100 -4.96 3.60 -10.24
C THR A 100 -4.59 2.88 -8.95
N VAL A 101 -3.48 3.29 -8.33
CA VAL A 101 -3.04 2.83 -7.02
C VAL A 101 -2.82 4.02 -6.09
N GLY A 102 -3.62 4.08 -5.03
CA GLY A 102 -3.51 5.06 -3.97
C GLY A 102 -2.85 4.46 -2.73
N LEU A 103 -1.70 5.02 -2.34
CA LEU A 103 -0.93 4.60 -1.16
C LEU A 103 -0.58 5.81 -0.27
N ARG A 104 -1.27 6.94 -0.43
CA ARG A 104 -0.97 8.19 0.27
C ARG A 104 -1.03 8.03 1.79
N PHE A 105 -0.22 8.82 2.50
CA PHE A 105 -0.22 8.90 3.96
C PHE A 105 -0.10 7.51 4.61
N ASN A 106 0.92 6.78 4.20
CA ASN A 106 1.38 5.53 4.80
C ASN A 106 2.81 5.73 5.33
N GLN A 107 3.52 4.65 5.65
CA GLN A 107 4.90 4.67 6.14
C GLN A 107 5.83 3.88 5.19
N ILE A 108 5.50 3.87 3.90
CA ILE A 108 6.21 3.07 2.89
C ILE A 108 7.55 3.72 2.58
N VAL A 109 8.63 2.96 2.76
CA VAL A 109 10.00 3.43 2.51
C VAL A 109 10.53 3.03 1.14
N VAL A 110 10.02 1.95 0.55
CA VAL A 110 10.50 1.40 -0.73
C VAL A 110 9.30 1.01 -1.60
N ILE A 111 9.39 1.31 -2.89
CA ILE A 111 8.43 0.87 -3.91
C ILE A 111 9.11 -0.19 -4.78
N PRO A 112 8.96 -1.49 -4.45
CA PRO A 112 9.68 -2.55 -5.15
C PRO A 112 9.05 -2.82 -6.53
N ALA A 113 9.87 -3.00 -7.56
CA ALA A 113 9.42 -3.33 -8.92
C ALA A 113 8.63 -4.66 -8.94
N THR A 114 9.03 -5.59 -8.08
CA THR A 114 8.42 -6.91 -7.88
C THR A 114 6.95 -6.83 -7.49
N ALA A 115 6.49 -5.76 -6.83
CA ALA A 115 5.07 -5.60 -6.51
C ALA A 115 4.17 -5.37 -7.74
N PHE A 116 4.73 -4.87 -8.85
CA PHE A 116 4.01 -4.44 -10.06
C PHE A 116 4.31 -5.28 -11.30
N GLN A 117 4.89 -6.48 -11.14
CA GLN A 117 5.23 -7.35 -12.28
C GLN A 117 4.00 -7.58 -13.17
N GLY A 118 4.13 -7.36 -14.47
CA GLY A 118 3.06 -7.60 -15.45
C GLY A 118 1.90 -6.59 -15.46
N SER A 119 1.71 -5.77 -14.42
CA SER A 119 0.62 -4.78 -14.35
C SER A 119 1.08 -3.33 -14.53
N PHE A 120 2.37 -3.05 -14.33
CA PHE A 120 2.87 -1.67 -14.30
C PHE A 120 2.61 -0.86 -15.58
N SER A 121 2.67 -1.49 -16.76
CA SER A 121 2.48 -0.80 -18.05
C SER A 121 1.07 -0.22 -18.25
N LYS A 122 0.12 -0.56 -17.37
CA LYS A 122 -1.26 -0.05 -17.38
C LYS A 122 -1.51 0.99 -16.28
N ILE A 123 -0.56 1.21 -15.38
CA ILE A 123 -0.71 2.17 -14.29
C ILE A 123 -0.63 3.60 -14.85
N GLU A 124 -1.70 4.35 -14.66
CA GLU A 124 -1.82 5.74 -15.07
C GLU A 124 -1.67 6.69 -13.86
N TRP A 125 -2.17 6.28 -12.69
CA TRP A 125 -2.09 7.04 -11.43
C TRP A 125 -1.42 6.22 -10.33
N LEU A 126 -0.28 6.69 -9.85
CA LEU A 126 0.41 6.15 -8.67
C LEU A 126 0.63 7.26 -7.66
N MET A 127 -0.09 7.18 -6.54
CA MET A 127 -0.18 8.27 -5.56
C MET A 127 0.52 7.88 -4.26
N LEU A 128 1.70 8.45 -4.02
CA LEU A 128 2.60 8.06 -2.93
C LEU A 128 2.84 9.19 -1.91
N ASP A 129 2.15 10.33 -2.03
CA ASP A 129 2.31 11.48 -1.13
C ASP A 129 2.22 11.10 0.35
N GLY A 130 3.04 11.74 1.18
CA GLY A 130 3.04 11.49 2.62
C GLY A 130 3.63 10.14 3.04
N ASN A 131 4.48 9.53 2.20
CA ASN A 131 5.31 8.39 2.56
C ASN A 131 6.79 8.79 2.66
N PRO A 132 7.58 8.17 3.57
CA PRO A 132 9.00 8.43 3.74
C PRO A 132 9.86 7.65 2.71
N ILE A 133 9.64 7.90 1.42
CA ILE A 133 10.23 7.11 0.33
C ILE A 133 11.73 7.34 0.22
N ILE A 134 12.50 6.25 0.16
CA ILE A 134 13.93 6.26 -0.09
C ILE A 134 14.14 6.15 -1.61
N CYS A 135 14.66 7.21 -2.21
CA CYS A 135 15.01 7.30 -3.61
C CYS A 135 16.43 6.81 -3.85
N ASP A 136 16.61 5.48 -3.78
CA ASP A 136 17.83 4.76 -4.16
C ASP A 136 17.59 3.83 -5.38
N CYS A 137 18.54 2.95 -5.70
CA CYS A 137 18.44 2.02 -6.83
C CYS A 137 17.14 1.20 -6.89
N ARG A 138 16.48 0.97 -5.75
CA ARG A 138 15.25 0.16 -5.69
C ARG A 138 14.04 0.87 -6.29
N ILE A 139 14.04 2.20 -6.40
CA ILE A 139 12.97 2.98 -7.05
C ILE A 139 13.34 3.42 -8.47
N TRP A 140 14.57 3.15 -8.92
CA TRP A 140 15.06 3.59 -10.23
C TRP A 140 14.12 3.22 -11.38
N TRP A 141 13.54 2.01 -11.33
CA TRP A 141 12.59 1.52 -12.31
C TRP A 141 11.36 2.44 -12.45
N LEU A 142 10.87 3.01 -11.35
CA LEU A 142 9.72 3.91 -11.33
C LEU A 142 10.10 5.29 -11.85
N VAL A 143 11.30 5.76 -11.49
CA VAL A 143 11.85 7.03 -12.00
C VAL A 143 12.09 6.94 -13.52
N ARG A 144 12.51 5.78 -14.03
CA ARG A 144 12.67 5.54 -15.46
C ARG A 144 11.34 5.43 -16.20
N ASN A 145 10.33 4.81 -15.60
CA ASN A 145 9.05 4.50 -16.24
C ASN A 145 7.89 5.25 -15.55
N LYS A 146 7.96 6.58 -15.50
CA LYS A 146 6.98 7.38 -14.75
C LYS A 146 5.56 7.22 -15.31
N PRO A 147 4.56 6.85 -14.48
CA PRO A 147 3.16 6.94 -14.86
C PRO A 147 2.75 8.38 -15.19
N SER A 148 1.70 8.56 -15.99
CA SER A 148 1.17 9.89 -16.38
C SER A 148 0.96 10.80 -15.16
N ALA A 149 0.38 10.24 -14.10
CA ALA A 149 0.15 10.90 -12.83
C ALA A 149 0.87 10.14 -11.71
N LEU A 150 2.15 10.46 -11.54
CA LEU A 150 2.95 10.07 -10.38
C LEU A 150 2.96 11.23 -9.37
N SER A 151 2.73 10.92 -8.10
CA SER A 151 2.92 11.88 -7.00
C SER A 151 3.66 11.23 -5.83
N GLY A 152 4.46 12.02 -5.14
CA GLY A 152 5.28 11.58 -4.01
C GLY A 152 6.60 12.32 -3.99
N LYS A 153 7.22 12.39 -2.81
CA LYS A 153 8.51 13.06 -2.62
C LYS A 153 9.52 12.09 -2.03
N CYS A 154 10.78 12.26 -2.41
CA CYS A 154 11.87 11.55 -1.77
C CYS A 154 12.06 12.09 -0.34
N ALA A 155 12.13 11.20 0.63
CA ALA A 155 12.53 11.52 2.00
C ALA A 155 14.04 11.35 2.19
N LEU A 156 14.63 10.37 1.50
CA LEU A 156 16.05 10.08 1.48
C LEU A 156 16.49 9.72 0.04
N PRO A 157 17.78 9.80 -0.30
CA PRO A 157 18.86 10.42 0.49
C PRO A 157 18.66 11.94 0.66
N THR A 158 19.43 12.58 1.55
CA THR A 158 19.33 14.02 1.84
C THR A 158 19.47 14.89 0.59
N THR A 159 20.26 14.47 -0.40
CA THR A 159 20.44 15.16 -1.69
C THR A 159 19.17 15.22 -2.54
N LEU A 160 18.22 14.31 -2.31
CA LEU A 160 16.93 14.27 -2.99
C LEU A 160 15.76 14.62 -2.06
N GLN A 161 16.03 14.89 -0.78
CA GLN A 161 14.98 15.12 0.20
C GLN A 161 14.05 16.27 -0.22
N GLY A 162 12.75 15.99 -0.24
CA GLY A 162 11.70 16.93 -0.63
C GLY A 162 11.48 17.07 -2.15
N LYS A 163 12.36 16.51 -3.00
CA LYS A 163 12.16 16.51 -4.46
C LYS A 163 10.99 15.62 -4.85
N ASP A 164 10.20 16.09 -5.81
CA ASP A 164 9.12 15.29 -6.39
C ASP A 164 9.72 14.14 -7.20
N ILE A 165 9.27 12.90 -6.95
CA ILE A 165 9.76 11.70 -7.66
C ILE A 165 9.53 11.83 -9.17
N LYS A 166 8.49 12.55 -9.60
CA LYS A 166 8.20 12.82 -11.00
C LYS A 166 9.26 13.71 -11.67
N GLU A 167 10.01 14.49 -10.90
CA GLU A 167 11.06 15.40 -11.38
C GLU A 167 12.48 14.85 -11.19
N VAL A 168 12.64 13.77 -10.42
CA VAL A 168 13.96 13.13 -10.25
C VAL A 168 14.40 12.48 -11.57
N ASP A 169 15.65 12.73 -11.94
CA ASP A 169 16.30 12.13 -13.11
C ASP A 169 16.94 10.77 -12.77
N VAL A 170 17.05 9.89 -13.75
CA VAL A 170 17.72 8.58 -13.60
C VAL A 170 19.22 8.72 -13.31
N ASP A 171 19.85 9.83 -13.69
CA ASP A 171 21.29 10.08 -13.51
C ASP A 171 21.69 10.29 -12.04
N TYR A 172 20.72 10.55 -11.15
CA TYR A 172 20.98 10.59 -9.70
C TYR A 172 21.27 9.21 -9.09
N PHE A 173 21.09 8.14 -9.86
CA PHE A 173 21.21 6.78 -9.39
C PHE A 173 22.41 6.10 -10.07
N GLN A 174 23.40 5.69 -9.27
CA GLN A 174 24.53 4.88 -9.75
C GLN A 174 24.22 3.40 -9.52
N CYS A 175 23.36 2.87 -10.38
CA CYS A 175 22.94 1.48 -10.46
C CYS A 175 23.26 1.00 -11.89
#